data_AF-A0A2D8BDA2-F1
#
_entry.id   AF-A0A2D8BDA2-F1
#
_cell.length_a   1.000
_cell.length_b   1.000
_cell.length_c   1.000
_cell.angle_alpha   90.00
_cell.angle_beta   90.00
_cell.angle_gamma   90.00
#
_symmetry.space_group_name_H-M   'P 1'
#
loop_
_entity.id
_entity.type
_entity.pdbx_description
1 polymer ?
#
loop_
_entity_poly.entity_id
_entity_poly.type
_entity_poly.pdbx_seq_one_letter_code
_entity_poly.pdbx_strand_id
1 'polypeptide(L)'
;MSPLLPLPMPFAPLAWLTGFRRVPDNSVVTVHRFGRFVRALGPGWRWTLPGLDQLGQPVCLIGHHLSVVGAEGAQAELYYQILDPALAGEALDDIDALVIREALPLLDAPIAADALKTAMNQQLGPKGLRVIRCRVA
;
A
#
# COMPACT_ATOMS: atom_id res chain seq x y z
N MET A 1 -19.80 56.29 4.37
CA MET A 1 -18.90 55.93 3.25
C MET A 1 -17.91 54.91 3.77
N SER A 2 -18.23 53.63 3.64
CA SER A 2 -17.40 52.52 4.13
C SER A 2 -16.54 51.99 2.99
N PRO A 3 -15.20 52.09 3.05
CA PRO A 3 -14.35 51.38 2.11
C PRO A 3 -14.14 49.94 2.61
N LEU A 4 -14.84 49.02 1.96
CA LEU A 4 -14.48 47.61 1.86
C LEU A 4 -13.10 47.49 1.18
N LEU A 5 -12.09 47.05 1.92
CA LEU A 5 -10.85 46.52 1.36
C LEU A 5 -10.67 45.09 1.87
N PRO A 6 -10.93 44.06 1.06
CA PRO A 6 -10.52 42.70 1.38
C PRO A 6 -9.00 42.65 1.20
N LEU A 7 -8.25 42.62 2.30
CA LEU A 7 -6.82 42.34 2.32
C LEU A 7 -6.62 40.91 1.76
N PRO A 8 -6.01 40.73 0.57
CA PRO A 8 -5.71 39.38 0.10
C PRO A 8 -4.54 38.87 0.94
N MET A 9 -4.79 37.95 1.87
CA MET A 9 -3.73 37.30 2.65
C MET A 9 -2.74 36.63 1.67
N PRO A 10 -1.49 37.12 1.52
CA PRO A 10 -0.53 36.54 0.58
C PRO A 10 0.07 35.21 1.09
N PHE A 11 -0.39 34.70 2.23
CA PHE A 11 0.15 33.50 2.87
C PHE A 11 -0.48 32.19 2.37
N ALA A 12 -1.61 32.23 1.65
CA ALA A 12 -2.23 31.05 1.07
C ALA A 12 -1.31 30.26 0.10
N PRO A 13 -0.57 30.90 -0.84
CA PRO A 13 0.36 30.16 -1.71
C PRO A 13 1.59 29.65 -0.96
N LEU A 14 2.05 30.32 0.10
CA LEU A 14 3.18 29.83 0.91
C LEU A 14 2.84 28.57 1.70
N ALA A 15 1.60 28.43 2.18
CA ALA A 15 1.15 27.20 2.82
C ALA A 15 1.14 26.00 1.84
N TRP A 16 0.96 26.27 0.54
CA TRP A 16 1.08 25.25 -0.50
C TRP A 16 2.52 24.75 -0.67
N LEU A 17 3.53 25.60 -0.43
CA LEU A 17 4.96 25.26 -0.53
C LEU A 17 5.47 24.40 0.63
N THR A 18 4.83 24.42 1.80
CA THR A 18 5.34 23.69 2.97
C THR A 18 5.13 22.18 2.86
N GLY A 19 4.30 21.70 1.91
CA GLY A 19 4.16 20.28 1.59
C GLY A 19 3.89 19.38 2.80
N PHE A 20 3.34 19.98 3.85
CA PHE A 20 3.18 19.38 5.16
C PHE A 20 1.89 18.56 5.12
N ARG A 21 2.03 17.27 4.85
CA ARG A 21 0.91 16.34 4.69
C ARG A 21 0.84 15.44 5.92
N ARG A 22 -0.38 15.23 6.42
CA ARG A 22 -0.66 14.27 7.48
C ARG A 22 -0.99 12.94 6.85
N VAL A 23 -0.20 11.91 7.16
CA VAL A 23 -0.50 10.52 6.83
C VAL A 23 -1.35 9.93 7.96
N PRO A 24 -2.53 9.35 7.66
CA PRO A 24 -3.36 8.71 8.67
C PRO A 24 -2.63 7.59 9.41
N ASP A 25 -2.91 7.45 10.71
CA ASP A 25 -2.39 6.35 11.52
C ASP A 25 -2.86 5.00 10.93
N ASN A 26 -1.97 4.01 10.87
CA ASN A 26 -2.14 2.68 10.24
C ASN A 26 -2.18 2.64 8.69
N SER A 27 -1.87 3.75 8.03
CA SER A 27 -1.73 3.80 6.56
C SER A 27 -0.32 4.21 6.14
N VAL A 28 0.09 3.75 4.97
CA VAL A 28 1.33 4.15 4.32
C VAL A 28 0.99 4.71 2.96
N VAL A 29 1.61 5.82 2.61
CA VAL A 29 1.41 6.46 1.30
C VAL A 29 2.67 6.25 0.47
N THR A 30 2.54 5.68 -0.73
CA THR A 30 3.65 5.59 -1.67
C THR A 30 4.00 6.98 -2.21
N VAL A 31 5.28 7.28 -2.34
CA VAL A 31 5.75 8.54 -2.94
C VAL A 31 6.40 8.21 -4.26
N HIS A 32 5.81 8.76 -5.31
CA HIS A 32 6.34 8.73 -6.66
C HIS A 32 7.00 10.07 -6.97
N ARG A 33 8.18 10.05 -7.59
CA ARG A 33 8.84 11.26 -8.11
C ARG A 33 9.12 11.01 -9.58
N PHE A 34 8.61 11.89 -10.45
CA PHE A 34 8.70 11.71 -11.90
C PHE A 34 8.19 10.33 -12.39
N GLY A 35 7.14 9.80 -11.76
CA GLY A 35 6.55 8.50 -12.13
C GLY A 35 7.35 7.27 -11.67
N ARG A 36 8.38 7.43 -10.82
CA ARG A 36 9.11 6.32 -10.19
C ARG A 36 8.87 6.29 -8.70
N PHE A 37 8.75 5.11 -8.11
CA PHE A 37 8.66 4.97 -6.67
C PHE A 37 9.97 5.42 -6.02
N VAL A 38 9.86 6.27 -5.00
CA VAL A 38 11.01 6.75 -4.22
C VAL A 38 11.01 6.14 -2.83
N ARG A 39 9.86 6.18 -2.15
CA ARG A 39 9.74 5.72 -0.76
C ARG A 39 8.29 5.53 -0.36
N ALA A 40 8.08 4.71 0.65
CA ALA A 40 6.82 4.60 1.35
C ALA A 40 6.84 5.51 2.61
N LEU A 41 5.88 6.43 2.72
CA LEU A 41 5.73 7.33 3.88
C LEU A 41 4.86 6.67 4.94
N GLY A 42 5.48 6.31 6.07
CA GLY A 42 4.78 5.86 7.26
C GLY A 42 3.90 6.94 7.92
N PRO A 43 3.09 6.53 8.92
CA PRO A 43 2.13 7.41 9.59
C PRO A 43 2.79 8.61 10.27
N GLY A 44 2.02 9.69 10.40
CA GLY A 44 2.42 10.94 11.03
C GLY A 44 2.59 12.12 10.07
N TRP A 45 3.13 13.22 10.61
CA TRP A 45 3.39 14.43 9.83
C TRP A 45 4.65 14.25 9.00
N ARG A 46 4.52 14.48 7.68
CA ARG A 46 5.62 14.29 6.73
C ARG A 46 5.73 15.48 5.79
N TRP A 47 6.97 15.89 5.56
CA TRP A 47 7.31 16.91 4.58
C TRP A 47 7.47 16.24 3.20
N THR A 48 6.66 16.68 2.26
CA THR A 48 6.71 16.28 0.84
C THR A 48 7.03 17.50 -0.02
N LEU A 49 7.66 17.32 -1.17
CA LEU A 49 7.91 18.43 -2.09
C LEU A 49 6.69 18.60 -3.01
N PRO A 50 5.83 19.61 -2.78
CA PRO A 50 4.63 19.81 -3.58
C PRO A 50 5.03 20.10 -5.03
N GLY A 51 4.48 19.33 -5.98
CA GLY A 51 4.74 19.46 -7.42
C GLY A 51 5.81 18.51 -8.00
N LEU A 52 6.75 17.99 -7.19
CA LEU A 52 7.67 16.92 -7.61
C LEU A 52 7.25 15.54 -7.11
N ASP A 53 6.76 15.49 -5.87
CA ASP A 53 6.37 14.25 -5.22
C ASP A 53 4.86 14.03 -5.46
N GLN A 54 4.53 13.02 -6.26
CA GLN A 54 3.19 12.48 -6.41
C GLN A 54 2.95 11.45 -5.30
N LEU A 55 1.99 11.74 -4.43
CA LEU A 55 1.55 10.80 -3.41
C LEU A 55 0.59 9.80 -4.06
N GLY A 56 0.88 8.51 -3.92
CA GLY A 56 -0.02 7.43 -4.30
C GLY A 56 -1.19 7.31 -3.32
N GLN A 57 -2.00 6.28 -3.52
CA GLN A 57 -3.14 6.00 -2.64
C GLN A 57 -2.63 5.57 -1.25
N PRO A 58 -3.31 5.97 -0.16
CA PRO A 58 -3.01 5.45 1.17
C PRO A 58 -3.33 3.96 1.22
N VAL A 59 -2.31 3.13 1.45
CA VAL A 59 -2.43 1.68 1.60
C VAL A 59 -2.46 1.38 3.10
N CYS A 60 -3.55 0.77 3.57
CA CYS A 60 -3.65 0.30 4.96
C CYS A 60 -2.57 -0.77 5.19
N LEU A 61 -1.86 -0.74 6.32
CA LEU A 61 -0.85 -1.76 6.61
C LEU A 61 -1.47 -3.11 7.04
N ILE A 62 -2.73 -3.08 7.49
CA ILE A 62 -3.42 -4.15 8.21
C ILE A 62 -4.78 -4.39 7.56
N GLY A 63 -5.26 -5.63 7.59
CA GLY A 63 -6.64 -5.98 7.23
C GLY A 63 -6.83 -6.33 5.75
N HIS A 64 -5.75 -6.53 5.01
CA HIS A 64 -5.84 -7.03 3.63
C HIS A 64 -6.36 -8.46 3.64
N HIS A 65 -7.51 -8.62 2.99
CA HIS A 65 -8.14 -9.90 2.74
C HIS A 65 -8.29 -10.03 1.23
N LEU A 66 -7.82 -11.14 0.70
CA LEU A 66 -7.88 -11.40 -0.73
C LEU A 66 -8.47 -12.78 -0.94
N SER A 67 -9.52 -12.84 -1.75
CA SER A 67 -10.11 -14.09 -2.20
C SER A 67 -9.57 -14.41 -3.58
N VAL A 68 -8.82 -15.52 -3.69
CA VAL A 68 -8.28 -16.03 -4.94
C VAL A 68 -9.10 -17.24 -5.35
N VAL A 69 -9.52 -17.29 -6.61
CA VAL A 69 -10.20 -18.44 -7.20
C VAL A 69 -9.25 -19.04 -8.24
N GLY A 70 -8.84 -20.28 -8.02
CA GLY A 70 -7.98 -21.05 -8.92
C GLY A 70 -8.72 -21.56 -10.14
N ALA A 71 -7.98 -22.08 -11.12
CA ALA A 71 -8.55 -22.52 -12.40
C ALA A 71 -9.52 -23.71 -12.25
N GLU A 72 -9.29 -24.57 -11.26
CA GLU A 72 -10.14 -25.73 -10.95
C GLU A 72 -11.31 -25.39 -9.99
N GLY A 73 -11.56 -24.10 -9.73
CA GLY A 73 -12.63 -23.67 -8.82
C GLY A 73 -12.28 -23.75 -7.33
N ALA A 74 -11.03 -24.11 -7.00
CA ALA A 74 -10.50 -24.01 -5.63
C ALA A 74 -10.50 -22.54 -5.20
N GLN A 75 -11.08 -22.24 -4.03
CA GLN A 75 -11.12 -20.87 -3.51
C GLN A 75 -10.23 -20.75 -2.27
N ALA A 76 -9.34 -19.77 -2.25
CA ALA A 76 -8.52 -19.46 -1.09
C ALA A 76 -8.76 -18.04 -0.58
N GLU A 77 -9.03 -17.92 0.71
CA GLU A 77 -9.03 -16.65 1.45
C GLU A 77 -7.69 -16.46 2.14
N LEU A 78 -7.01 -15.37 1.76
CA LEU A 78 -5.67 -15.03 2.20
C LEU A 78 -5.72 -13.73 3.00
N TYR A 79 -5.29 -13.81 4.25
CA TYR A 79 -5.12 -12.67 5.13
C TYR A 79 -3.63 -12.35 5.24
N TYR A 80 -3.23 -11.22 4.68
CA TYR A 80 -1.85 -10.79 4.68
C TYR A 80 -1.70 -9.39 5.28
N GLN A 81 -0.50 -9.11 5.77
CA GLN A 81 -0.13 -7.85 6.38
C GLN A 81 1.18 -7.36 5.78
N ILE A 82 1.25 -6.05 5.56
CA ILE A 82 2.46 -5.37 5.11
C ILE A 82 3.28 -5.06 6.37
N LEU A 83 4.42 -5.73 6.51
CA LEU A 83 5.36 -5.51 7.62
C LEU A 83 6.31 -4.36 7.31
N ASP A 84 6.87 -4.36 6.08
CA ASP A 84 7.80 -3.33 5.65
C ASP A 84 7.40 -2.79 4.26
N PRO A 85 6.78 -1.60 4.23
CA PRO A 85 6.35 -1.01 2.97
C PRO A 85 7.53 -0.49 2.13
N ALA A 86 8.71 -0.28 2.72
CA ALA A 86 9.89 0.12 1.97
C ALA A 86 10.45 -1.06 1.15
N LEU A 87 10.35 -2.28 1.67
CA LEU A 87 10.72 -3.51 0.96
C LEU A 87 9.76 -3.87 -0.17
N ALA A 88 8.47 -3.57 -0.01
CA ALA A 88 7.48 -3.78 -1.05
C ALA A 88 7.69 -2.85 -2.26
N GLY A 89 8.19 -1.63 -2.02
CA GLY A 89 8.60 -0.73 -3.09
C GLY A 89 7.47 -0.37 -4.05
N GLU A 90 7.74 -0.46 -5.35
CA GLU A 90 6.74 -0.30 -6.43
C GLU A 90 5.62 -1.34 -6.36
N ALA A 91 5.89 -2.53 -5.82
CA ALA A 91 4.86 -3.54 -5.70
C ALA A 91 3.77 -3.15 -4.71
N LEU A 92 3.98 -2.12 -3.89
CA LEU A 92 2.98 -1.65 -2.94
C LEU A 92 1.75 -1.03 -3.62
N ASP A 93 1.90 -0.50 -4.83
CA ASP A 93 0.78 0.05 -5.61
C ASP A 93 -0.16 -1.05 -6.12
N ASP A 94 0.40 -2.20 -6.50
CA ASP A 94 -0.32 -3.37 -7.04
C ASP A 94 -0.12 -4.62 -6.16
N ILE A 95 -0.14 -4.44 -4.85
CA ILE A 95 0.16 -5.51 -3.88
C ILE A 95 -0.83 -6.68 -4.03
N ASP A 96 -2.10 -6.38 -4.29
CA ASP A 96 -3.14 -7.37 -4.50
C ASP A 96 -2.84 -8.23 -5.73
N ALA A 97 -2.47 -7.60 -6.85
CA ALA A 97 -2.12 -8.30 -8.07
C ALA A 97 -0.86 -9.17 -7.89
N LEU A 98 0.11 -8.69 -7.12
CA LEU A 98 1.29 -9.48 -6.76
C LEU A 98 0.90 -10.71 -5.94
N VAL A 99 0.09 -10.54 -4.89
CA VAL A 99 -0.34 -11.65 -4.04
C VAL A 99 -1.15 -12.67 -4.83
N ILE A 100 -2.05 -12.25 -5.72
CA ILE A 100 -2.80 -13.13 -6.62
C ILE A 100 -1.85 -13.93 -7.52
N ARG A 101 -0.87 -13.26 -8.15
CA ARG A 101 0.07 -13.90 -9.07
C ARG A 101 0.91 -14.98 -8.41
N GLU A 102 1.32 -14.77 -7.16
CA GLU A 102 2.07 -15.77 -6.39
C GLU A 102 1.15 -16.86 -5.81
N ALA A 103 -0.12 -16.54 -5.49
CA ALA A 103 -1.08 -17.49 -4.93
C ALA A 103 -1.67 -18.45 -5.96
N LEU A 104 -1.96 -18.00 -7.19
CA LEU A 104 -2.53 -18.81 -8.28
C LEU A 104 -1.77 -20.14 -8.53
N PRO A 105 -0.45 -20.16 -8.80
CA PRO A 105 0.26 -21.41 -9.07
C PRO A 105 0.32 -22.34 -7.86
N LEU A 106 0.20 -21.80 -6.64
CA LEU A 106 0.15 -22.59 -5.42
C LEU A 106 -1.25 -23.10 -5.11
N LEU A 107 -2.29 -22.48 -5.66
CA LEU A 107 -3.68 -22.89 -5.48
C LEU A 107 -4.11 -23.96 -6.50
N ASP A 108 -3.52 -23.92 -7.71
CA ASP A 108 -3.74 -24.94 -8.74
C ASP A 108 -3.06 -26.28 -8.41
N ALA A 109 -2.17 -26.32 -7.40
CA ALA A 109 -1.64 -27.56 -6.86
C ALA A 109 -2.49 -28.04 -5.67
N PRO A 110 -2.69 -29.35 -5.48
CA PRO A 110 -3.42 -29.89 -4.34
C PRO A 110 -2.57 -29.79 -3.07
N ILE A 111 -2.47 -28.59 -2.49
CA ILE A 111 -1.67 -28.31 -1.29
C ILE A 111 -2.57 -27.96 -0.10
N ALA A 112 -2.20 -28.45 1.09
CA ALA A 112 -2.87 -28.08 2.33
C ALA A 112 -2.70 -26.58 2.64
N ALA A 113 -3.68 -25.98 3.31
CA ALA A 113 -3.68 -24.55 3.66
C ALA A 113 -2.42 -24.08 4.41
N ASP A 114 -1.85 -24.93 5.28
CA ASP A 114 -0.61 -24.62 6.01
C ASP A 114 0.64 -24.64 5.10
N ALA A 115 0.66 -25.54 4.12
CA ALA A 115 1.73 -25.58 3.13
C ALA A 115 1.65 -24.37 2.19
N LEU A 116 0.43 -23.99 1.76
CA LEU A 116 0.18 -22.76 0.99
C LEU A 116 0.63 -21.51 1.76
N LYS A 117 0.26 -21.40 3.05
CA LYS A 117 0.71 -20.31 3.92
C LYS A 117 2.24 -20.24 4.02
N THR A 118 2.90 -21.39 4.14
CA THR A 118 4.36 -21.46 4.28
C THR A 118 5.05 -21.03 2.98
N ALA A 119 4.61 -21.55 1.84
CA ALA A 119 5.12 -21.19 0.53
C ALA A 119 4.93 -19.68 0.24
N MET A 120 3.74 -19.14 0.54
CA MET A 120 3.49 -17.71 0.38
C MET A 120 4.35 -16.86 1.30
N ASN A 121 4.55 -17.26 2.56
CA ASN A 121 5.45 -16.53 3.47
C ASN A 121 6.91 -16.53 2.99
N GLN A 122 7.37 -17.59 2.31
CA GLN A 122 8.71 -17.63 1.73
C GLN A 122 8.84 -16.68 0.54
N GLN A 123 7.82 -16.57 -0.32
CA GLN A 123 7.85 -15.68 -1.49
C GLN A 123 7.56 -14.22 -1.16
N LEU A 124 6.70 -13.96 -0.17
CA LEU A 124 6.25 -12.63 0.23
C LEU A 124 7.13 -12.01 1.31
N GLY A 125 7.79 -12.83 2.15
CA GLY A 125 8.73 -12.40 3.17
C GLY A 125 9.83 -11.43 2.69
N PRO A 126 10.57 -11.73 1.60
CA PRO A 126 11.59 -10.80 1.07
C PRO A 126 11.00 -9.49 0.53
N LYS A 127 9.69 -9.46 0.24
CA LYS A 127 8.96 -8.26 -0.24
C LYS A 127 8.33 -7.47 0.92
N GLY A 128 8.64 -7.81 2.18
CA GLY A 128 8.08 -7.13 3.36
C GLY A 128 6.63 -7.50 3.66
N LEU A 129 6.14 -8.61 3.12
CA LEU A 129 4.75 -9.07 3.22
C LEU A 129 4.69 -10.37 4.04
N ARG A 130 3.66 -10.55 4.87
CA ARG A 130 3.46 -11.79 5.63
C ARG A 130 2.00 -12.21 5.65
N VAL A 131 1.78 -13.48 5.35
CA VAL A 131 0.48 -14.16 5.43
C VAL A 131 0.26 -14.63 6.87
N ILE A 132 -0.79 -14.11 7.49
CA ILE A 132 -1.19 -14.44 8.86
C ILE A 132 -2.06 -15.69 8.84
N ARG A 133 -3.03 -15.73 7.93
CA ARG A 133 -4.03 -16.79 7.83
C ARG A 133 -4.32 -17.11 6.38
N CYS A 134 -4.45 -18.40 6.10
CA CYS A 134 -4.93 -18.92 4.85
C CYS A 134 -6.10 -19.86 5.14
N ARG A 135 -7.16 -19.78 4.33
CA ARG A 135 -8.25 -20.75 4.30
C ARG A 135 -8.42 -21.20 2.86
N VAL A 136 -8.51 -22.50 2.63
CA VAL A 136 -8.81 -23.10 1.33
C VAL A 136 -10.18 -23.77 1.48
N ALA A 137 -11.10 -23.47 0.59
CA ALA A 137 -12.47 -23.98 0.57
C ALA A 137 -12.62 -25.10 -0.46
#